data_AF-A0A391PFG3-F1
#
_entry.id   AF-A0A391PFG3-F1
#
_cell.length_a   1.000
_cell.length_b   1.000
_cell.length_c   1.000
_cell.angle_alpha   90.00
_cell.angle_beta   90.00
_cell.angle_gamma   90.00
#
_symmetry.space_group_name_H-M   'P 1'
#
loop_
_entity.id
_entity.type
_entity.pdbx_description
1 polymer ?
#
loop_
_entity_poly.entity_id
_entity_poly.type
_entity_poly.pdbx_seq_one_letter_code
_entity_poly.pdbx_strand_id
1 'polypeptide(L)'
;MARYKAQVAVKAFAVAFGAKYPKVVAKIVDDLDVLLEFYHYPAEHWIHLRTTNPIESTFATVRLRTKVTKGPGSRAAGLAMAYKLIDAAQARWRAVNAPHLVALVRAGAVFHKGKLLERPTDITPPTPPSDGDQHTETEVA
;
A
#
# COMPACT_ATOMS: atom_id res chain seq x y z
N MET A 1 -1.34 11.91 -8.73
CA MET A 1 -0.54 12.93 -8.02
C MET A 1 0.42 12.31 -7.02
N ALA A 2 0.00 11.55 -5.99
CA ALA A 2 0.92 11.01 -4.99
C ALA A 2 2.00 10.04 -5.54
N ARG A 3 1.59 8.97 -6.26
CA ARG A 3 2.55 8.02 -6.88
C ARG A 3 3.51 8.68 -7.88
N TYR A 4 3.01 9.56 -8.73
CA TYR A 4 3.84 10.33 -9.68
C TYR A 4 4.89 11.18 -8.96
N LYS A 5 4.49 11.92 -7.90
CA LYS A 5 5.43 12.70 -7.08
C LYS A 5 6.51 11.81 -6.45
N ALA A 6 6.15 10.61 -5.99
CA ALA A 6 7.11 9.65 -5.44
C ALA A 6 8.12 9.17 -6.50
N GLN A 7 7.66 8.88 -7.73
CA GLN A 7 8.55 8.51 -8.84
C GLN A 7 9.55 9.63 -9.18
N VAL A 8 9.09 10.88 -9.23
CA VAL A 8 9.97 12.04 -9.44
C VAL A 8 10.98 12.17 -8.30
N ALA A 9 10.55 11.98 -7.05
CA ALA A 9 11.44 12.03 -5.89
C ALA A 9 12.52 10.92 -5.93
N VAL A 10 12.18 9.71 -6.37
CA VAL A 10 13.16 8.62 -6.50
C VAL A 10 14.20 8.93 -7.57
N LYS A 11 13.82 9.56 -8.70
CA LYS A 11 14.78 10.02 -9.70
C LYS A 11 15.74 11.06 -9.12
N ALA A 12 15.23 12.05 -8.37
CA ALA A 12 16.07 13.04 -7.70
C ALA A 12 17.00 12.39 -6.66
N PHE A 13 16.51 11.42 -5.89
CA PHE A 13 17.30 10.65 -4.93
C PHE A 13 18.44 9.88 -5.62
N ALA A 14 18.17 9.24 -6.76
CA ALA A 14 19.18 8.52 -7.51
C ALA A 14 20.29 9.44 -8.02
N VAL A 15 19.96 10.65 -8.49
CA VAL A 15 20.95 11.65 -8.88
C VAL A 15 21.79 12.11 -7.68
N ALA A 16 21.15 12.39 -6.55
CA ALA A 16 21.85 12.92 -5.37
C ALA A 16 22.77 11.90 -4.70
N PHE A 17 22.38 10.61 -4.66
CA PHE A 17 23.07 9.58 -3.87
C PHE A 17 23.71 8.47 -4.69
N GLY A 18 23.46 8.40 -6.00
CA GLY A 18 23.91 7.32 -6.87
C GLY A 18 25.43 7.14 -6.89
N ALA A 19 26.19 8.24 -6.90
CA ALA A 19 27.66 8.19 -6.89
C ALA A 19 28.22 7.63 -5.57
N LYS A 20 27.60 8.00 -4.43
CA LYS A 20 28.11 7.65 -3.09
C LYS A 20 27.63 6.27 -2.63
N TYR A 21 26.39 5.89 -2.98
CA TYR A 21 25.74 4.68 -2.50
C TYR A 21 25.04 3.91 -3.63
N PRO A 22 25.77 3.48 -4.68
CA PRO A 22 25.16 2.89 -5.88
C PRO A 22 24.31 1.65 -5.57
N LYS A 23 24.76 0.80 -4.65
CA LYS A 23 24.01 -0.42 -4.23
C LYS A 23 22.71 -0.10 -3.50
N VAL A 24 22.67 0.98 -2.71
CA VAL A 24 21.46 1.39 -1.98
C VAL A 24 20.45 1.98 -2.94
N VAL A 25 20.91 2.81 -3.88
CA VAL A 25 20.05 3.39 -4.90
C VAL A 25 19.44 2.31 -5.79
N ALA A 26 20.23 1.31 -6.21
CA ALA A 26 19.74 0.18 -7.00
C ALA A 26 18.56 -0.53 -6.31
N LYS A 27 18.65 -0.80 -4.99
CA LYS A 27 17.56 -1.42 -4.21
C LYS A 27 16.25 -0.65 -4.18
N ILE A 28 16.25 0.64 -4.48
CA ILE A 28 15.04 1.45 -4.53
C ILE A 28 14.54 1.60 -5.97
N VAL A 29 15.46 1.79 -6.92
CA VAL A 29 15.12 2.02 -8.32
C VAL A 29 14.64 0.74 -9.00
N ASP A 30 15.29 -0.39 -8.72
CA ASP A 30 14.99 -1.68 -9.34
C ASP A 30 13.62 -2.23 -8.88
N ASP A 31 13.26 -1.98 -7.62
CA ASP A 31 12.02 -2.47 -6.99
C ASP A 31 10.96 -1.36 -6.82
N LEU A 32 11.05 -0.28 -7.60
CA LEU A 32 10.26 0.94 -7.42
C LEU A 32 8.74 0.70 -7.54
N ASP A 33 8.34 -0.16 -8.46
CA ASP A 33 6.94 -0.52 -8.68
C ASP A 33 6.33 -1.18 -7.43
N VAL A 34 7.04 -2.16 -6.85
CA VAL A 34 6.66 -2.86 -5.61
C VAL A 34 6.63 -1.89 -4.44
N LEU A 35 7.65 -1.04 -4.29
CA LEU A 35 7.73 -0.07 -3.19
C LEU A 35 6.61 0.98 -3.22
N LEU A 36 6.03 1.26 -4.39
CA LEU A 36 4.94 2.23 -4.55
C LEU A 36 3.55 1.56 -4.63
N GLU A 37 3.47 0.24 -4.51
CA GLU A 37 2.21 -0.52 -4.61
C GLU A 37 1.21 -0.13 -3.51
N PHE A 38 1.70 0.30 -2.35
CA PHE A 38 0.84 0.72 -1.23
C PHE A 38 -0.15 1.85 -1.59
N TYR A 39 0.09 2.63 -2.66
CA TYR A 39 -0.84 3.64 -3.16
C TYR A 39 -2.14 3.08 -3.76
N HIS A 40 -2.18 1.77 -4.05
CA HIS A 40 -3.36 1.01 -4.48
C HIS A 40 -4.21 0.48 -3.32
N TYR A 41 -3.86 0.84 -2.09
CA TYR A 41 -4.61 0.52 -0.87
C TYR A 41 -5.20 1.79 -0.25
N PRO A 42 -6.20 1.68 0.65
CA PRO A 42 -6.82 2.82 1.33
C PRO A 42 -5.81 3.81 1.92
N ALA A 43 -6.06 5.12 1.78
CA ALA A 43 -5.17 6.16 2.28
C ALA A 43 -4.99 6.08 3.80
N GLU A 44 -6.02 5.64 4.50
CA GLU A 44 -6.05 5.41 5.95
C GLU A 44 -5.01 4.36 6.37
N HIS A 45 -4.70 3.40 5.49
CA HIS A 45 -3.76 2.31 5.77
C HIS A 45 -2.31 2.69 5.48
N TRP A 46 -2.05 3.75 4.70
CA TRP A 46 -0.69 4.13 4.30
C TRP A 46 0.25 4.44 5.47
N ILE A 47 -0.27 4.89 6.61
CA ILE A 47 0.56 5.09 7.82
C ILE A 47 1.12 3.77 8.35
N HIS A 48 0.36 2.69 8.23
CA HIS A 48 0.73 1.36 8.72
C HIS A 48 1.58 0.60 7.70
N LEU A 49 1.35 0.83 6.40
CA LEU A 49 2.10 0.17 5.31
C LEU A 49 3.49 0.77 5.07
N ARG A 50 3.73 2.04 5.45
CA ARG A 50 5.02 2.73 5.26
C ARG A 50 6.01 2.53 6.41
N THR A 51 5.66 1.72 7.40
CA THR A 51 6.50 1.46 8.57
C THR A 51 6.71 -0.04 8.75
N THR A 52 7.87 -0.42 9.25
CA THR A 52 8.18 -1.80 9.63
C THR A 52 7.70 -2.12 11.05
N ASN A 53 7.14 -1.17 11.79
CA ASN A 53 6.70 -1.34 13.19
C ASN A 53 5.78 -2.56 13.42
N PRO A 54 4.77 -2.86 12.58
CA PRO A 54 3.93 -4.05 12.74
C PRO A 54 4.73 -5.37 12.72
N ILE A 55 5.88 -5.38 12.05
CA ILE A 55 6.79 -6.52 11.98
C ILE A 55 7.82 -6.44 13.12
N GLU A 56 8.52 -5.32 13.25
CA GLU A 56 9.61 -5.21 14.24
C GLU A 56 9.14 -5.25 15.68
N SER A 57 8.01 -4.60 16.00
CA SER A 57 7.46 -4.55 17.34
C SER A 57 7.01 -5.93 17.85
N THR A 58 6.45 -6.76 16.96
CA THR A 58 5.97 -8.10 17.32
C THR A 58 7.11 -9.06 17.66
N PHE A 59 8.26 -8.92 16.99
CA PHE A 59 9.45 -9.73 17.27
C PHE A 59 10.39 -9.14 18.33
N ALA A 60 10.17 -7.89 18.78
CA ALA A 60 11.04 -7.23 19.75
C ALA A 60 11.16 -8.02 21.07
N THR A 61 10.05 -8.57 21.58
CA THR A 61 10.02 -9.38 22.80
C THR A 61 10.73 -10.72 22.63
N VAL A 62 10.57 -11.36 21.47
CA VAL A 62 11.26 -12.61 21.12
C VAL A 62 12.78 -12.40 21.09
N ARG A 63 13.25 -11.33 20.45
CA ARG A 63 14.67 -10.97 20.41
C ARG A 63 15.22 -10.68 21.81
N LEU A 64 14.48 -9.90 22.60
CA LEU A 64 14.86 -9.58 23.97
C LEU A 64 15.01 -10.85 24.81
N ARG A 65 14.02 -11.76 24.76
CA ARG A 65 14.07 -13.00 25.53
C ARG A 65 15.20 -13.91 25.06
N THR A 66 15.40 -14.05 23.75
CA THR A 66 16.48 -14.84 23.17
C THR A 66 17.86 -14.34 23.64
N LYS A 67 18.04 -13.02 23.74
CA LYS A 67 19.28 -12.42 24.26
C LYS A 67 19.48 -12.74 25.74
N VAL A 68 18.43 -12.63 26.56
CA VAL A 68 18.49 -12.90 28.01
C VAL A 68 18.77 -14.38 28.30
N THR A 69 18.13 -15.29 27.56
CA THR A 69 18.32 -16.74 27.76
C THR A 69 19.56 -17.29 27.08
N LYS A 70 20.35 -16.45 26.39
CA LYS A 70 21.52 -16.85 25.58
C LYS A 70 21.18 -17.91 24.53
N GLY A 71 20.02 -17.75 23.90
CA GLY A 71 19.48 -18.69 22.93
C GLY A 71 18.39 -19.61 23.51
N PRO A 72 17.76 -20.42 22.66
CA PRO A 72 16.60 -21.24 23.07
C PRO A 72 16.96 -22.64 23.59
N GLY A 73 18.23 -23.05 23.57
CA GLY A 73 18.68 -24.40 23.97
C GLY A 73 18.33 -25.51 22.95
N SER A 74 17.18 -25.43 22.30
CA SER A 74 16.80 -26.29 21.17
C SER A 74 15.87 -25.57 20.18
N ARG A 75 15.73 -26.10 18.97
CA ARG A 75 14.79 -25.55 17.96
C ARG A 75 13.35 -25.57 18.46
N ALA A 76 12.92 -26.68 19.08
CA ALA A 76 11.56 -26.83 19.58
C ALA A 76 11.24 -25.81 20.69
N ALA A 77 12.17 -25.63 21.64
CA ALA A 77 12.03 -24.64 22.70
C ALA A 77 11.98 -23.20 22.14
N GLY A 78 12.78 -22.90 21.11
CA GLY A 78 12.79 -21.58 20.46
C GLY A 78 11.47 -21.27 19.75
N LEU A 79 10.92 -22.24 19.04
CA LEU A 79 9.61 -22.11 18.40
C LEU A 79 8.49 -21.93 19.43
N ALA A 80 8.48 -22.73 20.49
CA ALA A 80 7.50 -22.60 21.57
C ALA A 80 7.56 -21.23 22.26
N MET A 81 8.78 -20.74 22.53
CA MET A 81 9.00 -19.41 23.11
C MET A 81 8.51 -18.30 22.18
N ALA A 82 8.89 -18.33 20.90
CA ALA A 82 8.45 -17.33 19.93
C ALA A 82 6.92 -17.32 19.79
N TYR A 83 6.31 -18.51 19.66
CA TYR A 83 4.87 -18.66 19.61
C TYR A 83 4.21 -18.03 20.84
N LYS A 84 4.61 -18.40 22.06
CA LYS A 84 3.97 -17.90 23.27
C LYS A 84 4.16 -16.40 23.51
N LEU A 85 5.30 -15.83 23.11
CA LEU A 85 5.52 -14.39 23.22
C LEU A 85 4.69 -13.59 22.20
N ILE A 86 4.51 -14.11 20.99
CA ILE A 86 3.65 -13.50 19.97
C ILE A 86 2.17 -13.67 20.34
N ASP A 87 1.78 -14.86 20.81
CA ASP A 87 0.45 -15.20 21.31
C ASP A 87 0.02 -14.26 22.44
N ALA A 88 0.92 -13.93 23.38
CA ALA A 88 0.66 -12.95 24.42
C ALA A 88 0.64 -11.49 23.90
N ALA A 89 1.45 -11.16 22.89
CA ALA A 89 1.49 -9.81 22.31
C ALA A 89 0.21 -9.46 21.54
N GLN A 90 -0.41 -10.45 20.88
CA GLN A 90 -1.56 -10.24 19.99
C GLN A 90 -2.74 -9.56 20.69
N ALA A 91 -2.95 -9.83 21.98
CA ALA A 91 -4.05 -9.29 22.77
C ALA A 91 -4.00 -7.76 22.93
N ARG A 92 -2.85 -7.13 22.65
CA ARG A 92 -2.64 -5.68 22.79
C ARG A 92 -2.44 -4.99 21.44
N TRP A 93 -2.62 -5.69 20.33
CA TRP A 93 -2.43 -5.07 19.02
C TRP A 93 -3.53 -4.07 18.72
N ARG A 94 -3.10 -2.89 18.27
CA ARG A 94 -4.00 -1.86 17.79
C ARG A 94 -4.52 -2.24 16.41
N ALA A 95 -5.81 -2.06 16.18
CA ALA A 95 -6.39 -2.18 14.85
C ALA A 95 -5.79 -1.15 13.86
N VAL A 96 -5.78 -1.50 12.58
CA VAL A 96 -5.48 -0.55 11.51
C VAL A 96 -6.49 0.59 11.49
N ASN A 97 -6.11 1.75 10.95
CA ASN A 97 -7.07 2.85 10.78
C ASN A 97 -8.15 2.42 9.77
N ALA A 98 -9.40 2.84 9.99
CA ALA A 98 -10.56 2.39 9.21
C ALA A 98 -10.60 0.86 9.00
N PRO A 99 -10.79 0.05 10.06
CA PRO A 99 -10.79 -1.41 9.97
C PRO A 99 -11.83 -1.98 9.01
N HIS A 100 -12.97 -1.30 8.84
CA HIS A 100 -14.04 -1.72 7.93
C HIS A 100 -13.57 -1.81 6.47
N LEU A 101 -12.56 -1.03 6.06
CA LEU A 101 -12.00 -1.07 4.70
C LEU A 101 -11.17 -2.35 4.45
N VAL A 102 -10.74 -3.06 5.48
CA VAL A 102 -9.98 -4.32 5.33
C VAL A 102 -10.82 -5.37 4.60
N ALA A 103 -12.13 -5.41 4.83
CA ALA A 103 -13.03 -6.32 4.12
C ALA A 103 -13.03 -6.06 2.61
N LEU A 104 -13.02 -4.77 2.20
CA LEU A 104 -12.97 -4.36 0.80
C LEU A 104 -11.63 -4.70 0.15
N VAL A 105 -10.52 -4.46 0.87
CA VAL A 105 -9.18 -4.85 0.41
C VAL A 105 -9.11 -6.37 0.21
N ARG A 106 -9.64 -7.16 1.15
CA ARG A 106 -9.68 -8.63 1.04
C ARG A 106 -10.58 -9.12 -0.10
N ALA A 107 -11.64 -8.38 -0.42
CA ALA A 107 -12.52 -8.66 -1.55
C ALA A 107 -11.92 -8.26 -2.91
N GLY A 108 -10.71 -7.68 -2.94
CA GLY A 108 -10.05 -7.26 -4.17
C GLY A 108 -10.58 -5.94 -4.74
N ALA A 109 -11.23 -5.10 -3.91
CA ALA A 109 -11.69 -3.79 -4.36
C ALA A 109 -10.52 -2.93 -4.83
N VAL A 110 -10.71 -2.20 -5.93
CA VAL A 110 -9.66 -1.36 -6.51
C VAL A 110 -9.68 0.01 -5.83
N PHE A 111 -8.53 0.44 -5.33
CA PHE A 111 -8.35 1.80 -4.84
C PHE A 111 -7.47 2.59 -5.78
N HIS A 112 -7.94 3.77 -6.18
CA HIS A 112 -7.14 4.70 -6.97
C HIS A 112 -6.71 5.87 -6.09
N LYS A 113 -5.40 5.99 -5.85
CA LYS A 113 -4.82 7.02 -4.96
C LYS A 113 -5.42 6.97 -3.55
N GLY A 114 -5.69 5.76 -3.05
CA GLY A 114 -6.23 5.52 -1.72
C GLY A 114 -7.72 5.78 -1.53
N LYS A 115 -8.48 5.99 -2.62
CA LYS A 115 -9.94 6.08 -2.60
C LYS A 115 -10.56 4.88 -3.31
N LEU A 116 -11.64 4.34 -2.74
CA LEU A 116 -12.40 3.24 -3.32
C LEU A 116 -12.98 3.67 -4.68
N LEU A 117 -12.83 2.81 -5.69
CA LEU A 117 -13.54 2.93 -6.96
C LEU A 117 -14.82 2.10 -6.89
N GLU A 118 -15.98 2.75 -6.82
CA GLU A 118 -17.29 2.08 -6.73
C GLU A 118 -17.76 1.48 -8.08
N ARG A 119 -17.09 1.82 -9.19
CA ARG A 119 -17.34 1.26 -10.54
C ARG A 119 -16.09 1.37 -11.43
N PRO A 120 -15.68 0.33 -12.19
CA PRO A 120 -14.73 0.48 -13.28
C PRO A 120 -15.50 0.79 -14.58
N THR A 121 -15.61 2.05 -14.98
CA THR A 121 -15.80 2.51 -16.38
C THR A 121 -16.06 4.02 -16.41
N ASP A 122 -15.13 4.76 -17.00
CA ASP A 122 -15.41 5.93 -17.84
C ASP A 122 -14.22 6.06 -18.82
N ILE A 123 -14.12 5.07 -19.69
CA ILE A 123 -13.55 5.24 -21.02
C ILE A 123 -14.71 4.96 -21.98
N THR A 124 -15.70 5.83 -21.96
CA THR A 124 -16.72 5.88 -23.03
C THR A 124 -16.10 6.71 -24.15
N PRO A 125 -15.89 6.17 -25.37
CA PRO A 125 -15.51 7.01 -26.50
C PRO A 125 -16.63 8.03 -26.75
N PRO A 126 -16.31 9.30 -27.09
CA PRO A 126 -17.35 10.28 -27.39
C PRO A 126 -18.18 9.78 -28.58
N THR A 127 -19.49 9.67 -28.38
CA THR A 127 -20.45 9.40 -29.44
C THR A 127 -20.29 10.47 -30.53
N PRO A 128 -20.14 10.11 -31.82
CA PRO A 128 -20.04 11.10 -32.88
C PRO A 128 -21.36 11.88 -32.98
N PRO A 129 -21.32 13.16 -33.41
CA PRO A 129 -22.50 13.99 -33.51
C PRO A 129 -23.48 13.40 -34.52
N SER A 130 -24.75 13.29 -34.11
CA SER A 130 -25.88 12.99 -35.00
C SER A 130 -26.17 14.24 -35.82
N ASP A 131 -25.75 14.25 -37.08
CA ASP A 131 -26.26 15.15 -38.10
C ASP A 131 -27.67 14.71 -38.55
N GLY A 132 -28.52 15.71 -38.83
CA GLY A 132 -29.85 15.57 -39.46
C GLY A 132 -31.01 15.64 -38.46
N ASP A 133 -32.10 16.37 -38.68
CA ASP A 133 -32.52 17.16 -39.84
C ASP A 133 -33.60 18.15 -39.40
N GLN A 134 -33.62 19.27 -40.12
CA GLN A 134 -34.63 20.33 -40.09
C GLN A 134 -35.98 19.80 -40.59
N HIS A 135 -37.07 20.32 -40.01
CA HIS A 135 -38.42 20.55 -40.57
C HIS A 135 -39.30 21.02 -39.38
N THR A 136 -40.18 22.02 -39.44
CA THR A 136 -40.89 22.64 -40.57
C THR A 136 -41.49 23.97 -40.10
N GLU A 137 -41.52 24.90 -41.05
CA GLU A 137 -42.33 26.12 -41.14
C GLU A 137 -43.86 25.83 -41.09
N THR A 138 -44.69 26.87 -40.84
CA THR A 138 -46.20 26.99 -40.91
C THR A 138 -46.77 27.52 -39.56
N GLU A 139 -47.57 28.59 -39.41
CA GLU A 139 -48.31 29.51 -40.29
C GLU A 139 -48.71 30.79 -39.49
N VAL A 140 -48.62 31.97 -40.14
CA VAL A 140 -49.69 32.98 -40.38
C VAL A 140 -50.62 33.42 -39.23
N ALA A 141 -50.55 34.71 -38.90
CA ALA A 141 -51.55 35.75 -39.26
C ALA A 141 -50.99 37.16 -38.98
#